data_AF-A0A9D3RMD8-F1
#
_entry.id   AF-A0A9D3RMD8-F1
#
_cell.length_a   1.000
_cell.length_b   1.000
_cell.length_c   1.000
_cell.angle_alpha   90.00
_cell.angle_beta   90.00
_cell.angle_gamma   90.00
#
_symmetry.space_group_name_H-M   'P 1'
#
loop_
_entity.id
_entity.type
_entity.pdbx_description
1 polymer ?
#
loop_
_entity_poly.entity_id
_entity_poly.type
_entity_poly.pdbx_seq_one_letter_code
_entity_poly.pdbx_strand_id
1 'polypeptide(L)'
;MEEMFHKKAEAMRRLVEAAEEAHLQHEEDPDLQYEYFNAVLINEADEQGNTVELGKEFILEPNDHFNNLSVNLSLSVVQVPTNMYNKDSAIVNGVYWSEALNKVFVDNFERDPTLIWQYFGSAKGFFRQYPGVKWHSDEHGVIAFDCRNRKWYIQAATSPKDVVILVDVSGSMKGLRLTIARQTVSSILDTLGDDDFFNIIAYNEEIHYVEPCLNGTLVQADKTNKDHFREHLDKLYAKGMGMLGNALTEAFTLLNDFNQTGRGSMCSQAIMLVTDGATQMYDSVFAKYNWPHRKVRIFPYLIGRESAFADNLKWMACANKGYFSQISTLADVQENVMRYLHVLSRPKVIDHEHDTIWTEAYMDDTVSKP
;
A
#
# COMPACT_ATOMS: atom_id res chain seq x y z
N MET A 1 29.01 -4.16 -10.21
CA MET A 1 27.54 -4.12 -9.97
C MET A 1 27.23 -4.63 -8.58
N GLU A 2 27.71 -5.83 -8.20
CA GLU A 2 27.58 -6.37 -6.83
C GLU A 2 28.07 -5.40 -5.74
N GLU A 3 29.30 -4.86 -5.87
CA GLU A 3 29.84 -3.88 -4.91
C GLU A 3 28.97 -2.63 -4.76
N MET A 4 28.35 -2.15 -5.85
CA MET A 4 27.44 -1.00 -5.82
C MET A 4 26.18 -1.31 -5.01
N PHE A 5 25.57 -2.48 -5.23
CA PHE A 5 24.40 -2.91 -4.46
C PHE A 5 24.75 -3.16 -3.00
N HIS A 6 25.93 -3.68 -2.71
CA HIS A 6 26.42 -3.86 -1.35
C HIS A 6 26.56 -2.53 -0.60
N LYS A 7 27.20 -1.52 -1.20
CA LYS A 7 27.33 -0.17 -0.59
C LYS A 7 25.97 0.48 -0.32
N LYS A 8 25.02 0.32 -1.24
CA LYS A 8 23.64 0.81 -1.07
C LYS A 8 22.91 0.09 0.07
N ALA A 9 23.09 -1.23 0.19
CA ALA A 9 22.52 -2.01 1.30
C ALA A 9 23.11 -1.57 2.65
N GLU A 10 24.41 -1.29 2.73
CA GLU A 10 25.05 -0.75 3.94
C GLU A 10 24.56 0.66 4.30
N ALA A 11 24.32 1.53 3.31
CA ALA A 11 23.73 2.85 3.52
C ALA A 11 22.29 2.73 4.06
N MET A 12 21.50 1.81 3.50
CA MET A 12 20.14 1.54 3.97
C MET A 12 20.14 0.99 5.39
N ARG A 13 21.00 0.02 5.71
CA ARG A 13 21.10 -0.56 7.06
C ARG A 13 21.33 0.52 8.13
N ARG A 14 22.24 1.47 7.87
CA ARG A 14 22.51 2.58 8.78
C ARG A 14 21.30 3.48 8.99
N LEU A 15 20.49 3.70 7.94
CA LEU A 15 19.25 4.45 8.05
C LEU A 15 18.18 3.70 8.85
N VAL A 16 18.08 2.37 8.69
CA VAL A 16 17.16 1.54 9.49
C VAL A 16 17.52 1.62 10.98
N GLU A 17 18.78 1.36 11.32
CA GLU A 17 19.26 1.39 12.72
C GLU A 17 18.99 2.77 13.36
N ALA A 18 19.30 3.85 12.64
CA ALA A 18 19.04 5.21 13.13
C ALA A 18 17.55 5.55 13.26
N ALA A 19 16.70 5.04 12.36
CA ALA A 19 15.26 5.26 12.42
C ALA A 19 14.63 4.53 13.62
N GLU A 20 15.01 3.27 13.84
CA GLU A 20 14.54 2.48 14.97
C GLU A 20 14.98 3.08 16.30
N GLU A 21 16.24 3.51 16.41
CA GLU A 21 16.75 4.17 17.62
C GLU A 21 16.07 5.51 17.88
N ALA A 22 15.94 6.37 16.86
CA ALA A 22 15.29 7.67 17.00
C ALA A 22 13.81 7.53 17.39
N HIS A 23 13.10 6.55 16.82
CA HIS A 23 11.72 6.28 17.20
C HIS A 23 11.60 5.72 18.62
N LEU A 24 12.50 4.82 19.04
CA LEU A 24 12.51 4.24 20.38
C LEU A 24 12.76 5.29 21.48
N GLN A 25 13.56 6.31 21.19
CA GLN A 25 13.87 7.41 22.11
C GLN A 25 12.78 8.49 22.17
N HIS A 26 11.83 8.48 21.23
CA HIS A 26 10.77 9.48 21.13
C HIS A 26 9.55 9.10 21.97
N GLU A 27 9.09 10.02 22.82
CA GLU A 27 7.81 9.91 23.50
C GLU A 27 6.74 10.70 22.74
N GLU A 28 5.60 10.07 22.43
CA GLU A 28 4.52 10.75 21.69
C GLU A 28 3.93 11.90 22.52
N ASP A 29 3.95 13.10 21.95
CA ASP A 29 3.36 14.31 22.53
C ASP A 29 2.20 14.80 21.63
N PRO A 30 0.93 14.65 22.05
CA PRO A 30 -0.23 15.10 21.30
C PRO A 30 -0.21 16.59 20.93
N ASP A 31 0.41 17.42 21.78
CA ASP A 31 0.40 18.88 21.69
C ASP A 31 1.70 19.44 21.06
N LEU A 32 2.58 18.56 20.56
CA LEU A 32 3.83 18.93 19.94
C LEU A 32 3.61 19.91 18.77
N GLN A 33 4.22 21.09 18.87
CA GLN A 33 4.29 22.05 17.78
C GLN A 33 5.69 22.03 17.19
N TYR A 34 5.82 21.51 15.98
CA TYR A 34 7.10 21.43 15.27
C TYR A 34 6.95 21.91 13.84
N GLU A 35 7.80 22.85 13.46
CA GLU A 35 7.88 23.36 12.09
C GLU A 35 8.97 22.62 11.33
N TYR A 36 8.63 22.15 10.12
CA TYR A 36 9.53 21.41 9.25
C TYR A 36 9.48 21.96 7.81
N PHE A 37 10.45 21.58 7.00
CA PHE A 37 10.51 21.96 5.59
C PHE A 37 9.58 21.09 4.76
N ASN A 38 8.40 21.62 4.43
CA ASN A 38 7.46 20.93 3.56
C ASN A 38 7.90 21.07 2.09
N ALA A 39 8.09 19.95 1.40
CA ALA A 39 8.64 19.90 0.04
C ALA A 39 7.87 20.77 -0.97
N VAL A 40 6.57 20.98 -0.75
CA VAL A 40 5.69 21.76 -1.63
C VAL A 40 5.70 23.24 -1.27
N LEU A 41 5.75 23.54 0.03
CA LEU A 41 5.55 24.88 0.57
C LEU A 41 6.86 25.66 0.69
N ILE A 42 8.02 24.99 0.68
CA ILE A 42 9.32 25.68 0.76
C ILE A 42 9.44 26.78 -0.31
N ASN A 43 9.93 27.94 0.11
CA ASN A 43 10.08 29.13 -0.75
C ASN A 43 8.77 29.61 -1.40
N GLU A 44 7.59 29.26 -0.86
CA GLU A 44 6.31 29.86 -1.25
C GLU A 44 6.03 31.11 -0.42
N ALA A 45 5.46 32.12 -1.06
CA ALA A 45 5.07 33.37 -0.43
C ALA A 45 3.57 33.63 -0.64
N ASP A 46 2.93 34.24 0.36
CA ASP A 46 1.55 34.71 0.26
C ASP A 46 1.42 35.93 -0.68
N GLU A 47 0.18 36.36 -0.94
CA GLU A 47 -0.09 37.54 -1.77
C GLU A 47 0.54 38.84 -1.23
N GLN A 48 0.91 38.87 0.05
CA GLN A 48 1.57 39.99 0.72
C GLN A 48 3.10 39.86 0.75
N GLY A 49 3.66 38.77 0.20
CA GLY A 49 5.09 38.50 0.15
C GLY A 49 5.69 37.90 1.44
N ASN A 50 4.87 37.47 2.41
CA ASN A 50 5.37 36.75 3.58
C ASN A 50 5.50 35.25 3.27
N THR A 51 6.46 34.59 3.91
CA THR A 51 6.60 33.13 3.81
C THR A 51 5.35 32.44 4.35
N VAL A 52 4.80 31.51 3.57
CA VAL A 52 3.66 30.71 4.02
C VAL A 52 4.05 29.80 5.18
N GLU A 53 3.07 29.33 5.94
CA GLU A 53 3.31 28.35 7.01
C GLU A 53 3.94 27.06 6.46
N LEU A 54 4.99 26.55 7.12
CA LEU A 54 5.88 25.48 6.63
C LEU A 54 6.65 25.81 5.32
N GLY A 55 6.54 27.05 4.83
CA GLY A 55 7.20 27.57 3.64
C GLY A 55 8.40 28.46 3.93
N LYS A 56 9.15 28.15 5.00
CA LYS A 56 10.38 28.86 5.34
C LYS A 56 11.36 28.84 4.17
N GLU A 57 12.22 29.85 4.15
CA GLU A 57 13.32 29.95 3.19
C GLU A 57 14.19 28.69 3.29
N PHE A 58 14.40 28.05 2.15
CA PHE A 58 15.15 26.82 2.00
C PHE A 58 16.09 26.98 0.81
N ILE A 59 17.38 27.13 1.09
CA ILE A 59 18.40 27.41 0.08
C ILE A 59 18.54 26.18 -0.82
N LEU A 60 18.32 26.35 -2.12
CA LEU A 60 18.44 25.31 -3.13
C LEU A 60 19.49 25.74 -4.15
N GLU A 61 20.48 24.88 -4.38
CA GLU A 61 21.56 25.13 -5.33
C GLU A 61 21.53 24.09 -6.45
N PRO A 62 21.68 24.50 -7.73
CA PRO A 62 21.75 23.56 -8.85
C PRO A 62 22.89 22.56 -8.65
N ASN A 63 22.60 21.28 -8.84
CA ASN A 63 23.59 20.22 -8.66
C ASN A 63 23.62 19.27 -9.87
N ASP A 64 24.79 19.16 -10.50
CA ASP A 64 24.99 18.33 -11.70
C ASP A 64 24.72 16.84 -11.45
N HIS A 65 24.97 16.35 -10.23
CA HIS A 65 24.71 14.96 -9.84
C HIS A 65 23.22 14.62 -9.84
N PHE A 66 22.36 15.63 -9.67
CA PHE A 66 20.90 15.50 -9.66
C PHE A 66 20.28 16.06 -10.95
N ASN A 67 20.94 15.90 -12.10
CA ASN A 67 20.46 16.40 -13.40
C ASN A 67 20.18 17.93 -13.41
N ASN A 68 21.05 18.70 -12.74
CA ASN A 68 20.94 20.16 -12.55
C ASN A 68 19.67 20.61 -11.79
N LEU A 69 19.03 19.70 -11.04
CA LEU A 69 17.98 20.08 -10.11
C LEU A 69 18.57 20.90 -8.97
N SER A 70 17.84 21.94 -8.55
CA SER A 70 18.20 22.73 -7.38
C SER A 70 17.86 21.94 -6.12
N VAL A 71 18.88 21.58 -5.35
CA VAL A 71 18.77 20.72 -4.16
C VAL A 71 19.49 21.33 -2.97
N ASN A 72 19.16 20.87 -1.77
CA ASN A 72 19.86 21.19 -0.53
C ASN A 72 20.55 19.93 0.01
N LEU A 73 21.89 19.93 0.00
CA LEU A 73 22.70 18.81 0.49
C LEU A 73 22.89 18.80 2.02
N SER A 74 22.33 19.76 2.75
CA SER A 74 22.45 19.82 4.22
C SER A 74 21.21 19.27 4.93
N LEU A 75 20.04 19.36 4.32
CA LEU A 75 18.75 19.06 4.94
C LEU A 75 17.83 18.28 4.01
N SER A 76 16.99 17.41 4.58
CA SER A 76 15.88 16.76 3.89
C SER A 76 14.60 17.62 3.91
N VAL A 77 13.68 17.31 2.99
CA VAL A 77 12.32 17.85 2.97
C VAL A 77 11.31 16.76 3.31
N VAL A 78 10.11 17.17 3.73
CA VAL A 78 8.98 16.26 3.98
C VAL A 78 7.83 16.57 3.04
N GLN A 79 7.34 15.55 2.35
CA GLN A 79 6.10 15.58 1.60
C GLN A 79 4.99 14.90 2.41
N VAL A 80 3.82 15.52 2.42
CA VAL A 80 2.60 14.97 3.02
C VAL A 80 1.54 14.88 1.91
N PRO A 81 0.85 13.74 1.76
CA PRO A 81 -0.22 13.60 0.77
C PRO A 81 -1.31 14.66 0.93
N THR A 82 -1.89 15.11 -0.19
CA THR A 82 -2.86 16.23 -0.22
C THR A 82 -4.12 15.96 0.61
N ASN A 83 -4.50 14.69 0.79
CA ASN A 83 -5.66 14.29 1.59
C ASN A 83 -5.36 14.20 3.11
N MET A 84 -4.14 14.51 3.55
CA MET A 84 -3.72 14.46 4.95
C MET A 84 -3.41 15.86 5.48
N TYR A 85 -3.64 16.07 6.78
CA TYR A 85 -3.42 17.36 7.41
C TYR A 85 -2.00 17.47 7.96
N ASN A 86 -1.23 18.46 7.50
CA ASN A 86 0.18 18.65 7.88
C ASN A 86 0.44 18.75 9.40
N LYS A 87 -0.53 19.24 10.18
CA LYS A 87 -0.42 19.38 11.65
C LYS A 87 -1.14 18.27 12.42
N ASP A 88 -1.51 17.18 11.76
CA ASP A 88 -1.97 16.00 12.47
C ASP A 88 -0.88 15.55 13.45
N SER A 89 -1.26 15.31 14.70
CA SER A 89 -0.30 15.01 15.77
C SER A 89 0.59 13.80 15.43
N ALA A 90 0.05 12.79 14.75
CA ALA A 90 0.82 11.61 14.34
C ALA A 90 1.84 11.94 13.22
N ILE A 91 1.53 12.90 12.35
CA ILE A 91 2.49 13.40 11.35
C ILE A 91 3.56 14.23 12.05
N VAL A 92 3.19 15.19 12.89
CA VAL A 92 4.14 16.12 13.53
C VAL A 92 5.14 15.37 14.41
N ASN A 93 4.67 14.45 15.25
CA ASN A 93 5.56 13.57 16.03
C ASN A 93 6.48 12.75 15.13
N GLY A 94 5.92 12.18 14.06
CA GLY A 94 6.66 11.39 13.08
C GLY A 94 7.78 12.17 12.39
N VAL A 95 7.46 13.39 11.99
CA VAL A 95 8.39 14.31 11.33
C VAL A 95 9.46 14.77 12.31
N TYR A 96 9.12 15.04 13.56
CA TYR A 96 10.05 15.44 14.61
C TYR A 96 11.13 14.40 14.87
N TRP A 97 10.77 13.17 15.25
CA TRP A 97 11.78 12.15 15.56
C TRP A 97 12.62 11.77 14.33
N SER A 98 12.02 11.78 13.14
CA SER A 98 12.71 11.45 11.89
C SER A 98 13.70 12.53 11.42
N GLU A 99 13.78 13.68 12.08
CA GLU A 99 14.83 14.68 11.83
C GLU A 99 16.23 14.12 12.09
N ALA A 100 16.37 13.17 13.03
CA ALA A 100 17.62 12.48 13.32
C ALA A 100 18.25 11.82 12.09
N LEU A 101 17.44 11.47 11.07
CA LEU A 101 17.90 10.86 9.83
C LEU A 101 18.70 11.82 8.94
N ASN A 102 18.57 13.15 9.10
CA ASN A 102 19.32 14.13 8.31
C ASN A 102 20.83 13.89 8.39
N LYS A 103 21.34 13.64 9.59
CA LYS A 103 22.77 13.36 9.79
C LYS A 103 23.20 12.11 9.02
N VAL A 104 22.41 11.04 9.09
CA VAL A 104 22.71 9.77 8.41
C VAL A 104 22.64 9.92 6.90
N PHE A 105 21.68 10.69 6.38
CA PHE A 105 21.58 10.99 4.96
C PHE A 105 22.83 11.70 4.42
N VAL A 106 23.31 12.73 5.14
CA VAL A 106 24.53 13.46 4.80
C VAL A 106 25.75 12.54 4.89
N ASP A 107 25.93 11.83 6.01
CA ASP A 107 27.03 10.90 6.23
C ASP A 107 27.08 9.79 5.14
N ASN A 108 25.92 9.32 4.68
CA ASN A 108 25.81 8.36 3.59
C ASN A 108 26.30 8.95 2.27
N PHE A 109 25.88 10.16 1.94
CA PHE A 109 26.27 10.84 0.70
C PHE A 109 27.75 11.22 0.68
N GLU A 110 28.32 11.62 1.82
CA GLU A 110 29.76 11.89 1.94
C GLU A 110 30.61 10.63 1.74
N ARG A 111 30.13 9.47 2.19
CA ARG A 111 30.83 8.18 2.02
C ARG A 111 30.68 7.61 0.61
N ASP A 112 29.51 7.80 0.00
CA ASP A 112 29.22 7.38 -1.36
C ASP A 112 28.52 8.50 -2.15
N PRO A 113 29.30 9.36 -2.82
CA PRO A 113 28.75 10.43 -3.66
C PRO A 113 27.97 9.94 -4.88
N THR A 114 27.93 8.63 -5.16
CA THR A 114 27.13 8.07 -6.25
C THR A 114 25.67 7.85 -5.86
N LEU A 115 25.33 8.01 -4.57
CA LEU A 115 23.95 7.93 -4.10
C LEU A 115 23.12 9.07 -4.69
N ILE A 116 21.92 8.73 -5.17
CA ILE A 116 20.92 9.68 -5.64
C ILE A 116 19.99 10.05 -4.46
N TRP A 117 18.70 9.73 -4.56
CA TRP A 117 17.73 9.92 -3.50
C TRP A 117 17.92 8.92 -2.36
N GLN A 118 17.84 9.45 -1.15
CA GLN A 118 17.65 8.68 0.08
C GLN A 118 16.34 9.13 0.70
N TYR A 119 15.54 8.21 1.22
CA TYR A 119 14.22 8.56 1.72
C TYR A 119 13.71 7.62 2.81
N PHE A 120 12.76 8.13 3.58
CA PHE A 120 11.99 7.40 4.58
C PHE A 120 10.50 7.60 4.31
N GLY A 121 9.79 6.50 4.04
CA GLY A 121 8.33 6.49 3.91
C GLY A 121 7.68 6.06 5.21
N SER A 122 6.86 6.92 5.81
CA SER A 122 6.19 6.63 7.07
C SER A 122 4.92 5.82 6.87
N ALA A 123 4.64 4.90 7.80
CA ALA A 123 3.32 4.27 7.91
C ALA A 123 2.18 5.29 8.16
N LYS A 124 2.52 6.47 8.70
CA LYS A 124 1.59 7.60 8.87
C LYS A 124 1.38 8.40 7.58
N GLY A 125 2.04 8.07 6.47
CA GLY A 125 1.80 8.65 5.14
C GLY A 125 2.77 9.75 4.70
N PHE A 126 3.46 10.43 5.64
CA PHE A 126 4.49 11.40 5.27
C PHE A 126 5.74 10.74 4.69
N PHE A 127 6.42 11.46 3.80
CA PHE A 127 7.60 11.01 3.07
C PHE A 127 8.75 11.99 3.26
N ARG A 128 9.86 11.55 3.85
CA ARG A 128 11.06 12.37 4.03
C ARG A 128 12.07 12.05 2.94
N GLN A 129 12.55 13.05 2.21
CA GLN A 129 13.46 12.90 1.08
C GLN A 129 14.72 13.73 1.24
N TYR A 130 15.87 13.11 0.98
CA TYR A 130 17.17 13.74 0.89
C TYR A 130 17.82 13.47 -0.48
N PRO A 131 18.52 14.46 -1.07
CA PRO A 131 18.64 15.84 -0.61
C PRO A 131 17.30 16.59 -0.68
N GLY A 132 17.21 17.70 0.04
CA GLY A 132 16.01 18.52 0.06
C GLY A 132 15.73 19.13 -1.31
N VAL A 133 14.52 18.99 -1.82
CA VAL A 133 14.13 19.48 -3.16
C VAL A 133 12.72 20.06 -3.12
N LYS A 134 12.45 21.07 -3.94
CA LYS A 134 11.10 21.62 -4.09
C LYS A 134 10.27 20.73 -5.01
N TRP A 135 9.09 20.36 -4.53
CA TRP A 135 8.09 19.61 -5.28
C TRP A 135 7.10 20.57 -5.90
N HIS A 136 6.63 20.22 -7.09
CA HIS A 136 5.61 20.98 -7.79
C HIS A 136 4.29 20.20 -7.77
N SER A 137 3.22 20.86 -7.36
CA SER A 137 1.87 20.34 -7.51
C SER A 137 1.39 20.44 -8.95
N ASP A 138 0.33 19.70 -9.28
CA ASP A 138 -0.37 19.88 -10.56
C ASP A 138 -1.07 21.25 -10.66
N GLU A 139 -1.73 21.51 -11.80
CA GLU A 139 -2.49 22.74 -12.07
C GLU A 139 -3.60 23.02 -11.04
N HIS A 140 -4.01 22.02 -10.26
CA HIS A 140 -5.04 22.11 -9.23
C HIS A 140 -4.45 22.17 -7.81
N GLY A 141 -3.12 22.26 -7.67
CA GLY A 141 -2.46 22.28 -6.36
C GLY A 141 -2.41 20.90 -5.70
N VAL A 142 -2.67 19.82 -6.43
CA VAL A 142 -2.73 18.46 -5.91
C VAL A 142 -1.43 17.71 -6.20
N ILE A 143 -0.96 16.98 -5.18
CA ILE A 143 0.09 15.98 -5.33
C ILE A 143 -0.53 14.62 -5.08
N ALA A 144 -0.53 13.80 -6.14
CA ALA A 144 -1.04 12.43 -6.10
C ALA A 144 -0.05 11.44 -5.45
N PHE A 145 1.10 11.90 -4.99
CA PHE A 145 2.11 11.06 -4.36
C PHE A 145 1.73 10.70 -2.92
N ASP A 146 1.69 9.40 -2.66
CA ASP A 146 1.65 8.81 -1.32
C ASP A 146 2.65 7.66 -1.28
N CYS A 147 3.62 7.75 -0.37
CA CYS A 147 4.70 6.77 -0.26
C CYS A 147 4.19 5.34 0.00
N ARG A 148 3.06 5.18 0.68
CA ARG A 148 2.51 3.87 1.05
C ARG A 148 2.06 3.08 -0.17
N ASN A 149 1.60 3.78 -1.21
CA ASN A 149 1.11 3.15 -2.45
C ASN A 149 2.24 2.82 -3.43
N ARG A 150 3.49 3.16 -3.10
CA ARG A 150 4.62 2.92 -3.99
C ARG A 150 5.05 1.46 -3.91
N LYS A 151 5.41 0.90 -5.06
CA LYS A 151 5.83 -0.50 -5.17
C LYS A 151 6.99 -0.85 -4.22
N TRP A 152 7.99 0.03 -4.11
CA TRP A 152 9.11 -0.14 -3.18
C TRP A 152 8.66 -0.23 -1.72
N TYR A 153 7.62 0.51 -1.33
CA TYR A 153 7.08 0.46 0.02
C TYR A 153 6.34 -0.86 0.26
N ILE A 154 5.49 -1.26 -0.69
CA ILE A 154 4.64 -2.45 -0.57
C ILE A 154 5.47 -3.74 -0.58
N GLN A 155 6.45 -3.84 -1.49
CA GLN A 155 7.35 -4.99 -1.57
C GLN A 155 8.22 -5.11 -0.30
N ALA A 156 8.63 -3.99 0.30
CA ALA A 156 9.40 -4.03 1.54
C ALA A 156 8.53 -4.46 2.72
N ALA A 157 7.30 -3.93 2.78
CA ALA A 157 6.36 -4.16 3.87
C ALA A 157 5.76 -5.58 3.89
N THR A 158 5.69 -6.28 2.76
CA THR A 158 5.01 -7.58 2.66
C THR A 158 5.85 -8.62 1.92
N SER A 159 5.65 -9.90 2.25
CA SER A 159 6.23 -11.00 1.47
C SER A 159 5.34 -11.32 0.25
N PRO A 160 5.89 -12.00 -0.77
CA PRO A 160 5.11 -12.52 -1.90
C PRO A 160 3.88 -13.30 -1.44
N LYS A 161 2.78 -13.18 -2.20
CA LYS A 161 1.47 -13.71 -1.79
C LYS A 161 0.65 -14.25 -2.95
N ASP A 162 -0.12 -15.30 -2.64
CA ASP A 162 -1.17 -15.86 -3.48
C ASP A 162 -2.54 -15.32 -3.04
N VAL A 163 -3.22 -14.59 -3.92
CA VAL A 163 -4.47 -13.89 -3.58
C VAL A 163 -5.61 -14.36 -4.48
N VAL A 164 -6.68 -14.87 -3.87
CA VAL A 164 -7.95 -15.08 -4.58
C VAL A 164 -8.92 -13.97 -4.21
N ILE A 165 -9.35 -13.19 -5.21
CA ILE A 165 -10.31 -12.10 -5.02
C ILE A 165 -11.70 -12.62 -5.37
N LEU A 166 -12.58 -12.68 -4.37
CA LEU A 166 -13.99 -13.04 -4.54
C LEU A 166 -14.82 -11.76 -4.71
N VAL A 167 -15.57 -11.65 -5.80
CA VAL A 167 -16.40 -10.49 -6.11
C VAL A 167 -17.86 -10.89 -6.17
N ASP A 168 -18.67 -10.31 -5.29
CA ASP A 168 -20.11 -10.48 -5.31
C ASP A 168 -20.71 -9.77 -6.53
N VAL A 169 -21.37 -10.54 -7.40
CA VAL A 169 -22.12 -10.02 -8.55
C VAL A 169 -23.61 -10.38 -8.45
N SER A 170 -24.12 -10.59 -7.24
CA SER A 170 -25.55 -10.76 -6.99
C SER A 170 -26.34 -9.48 -7.26
N GLY A 171 -27.67 -9.59 -7.35
CA GLY A 171 -28.55 -8.49 -7.72
C GLY A 171 -28.47 -7.27 -6.78
N SER A 172 -28.09 -7.46 -5.51
CA SER A 172 -27.95 -6.37 -4.53
C SER A 172 -26.76 -5.45 -4.83
N MET A 173 -25.76 -5.94 -5.56
CA MET A 173 -24.59 -5.18 -5.99
C MET A 173 -24.87 -4.24 -7.17
N LYS A 174 -26.07 -4.24 -7.75
CA LYS A 174 -26.39 -3.44 -8.94
C LYS A 174 -26.18 -1.93 -8.72
N GLY A 175 -25.65 -1.25 -9.74
CA GLY A 175 -25.44 0.20 -9.73
C GLY A 175 -24.14 0.59 -9.04
N LEU A 176 -24.19 1.58 -8.15
CA LEU A 176 -23.01 2.17 -7.51
C LEU A 176 -22.16 1.15 -6.74
N ARG A 177 -22.79 0.13 -6.11
CA ARG A 177 -22.07 -0.89 -5.34
C ARG A 177 -21.10 -1.69 -6.22
N LEU A 178 -21.54 -2.15 -7.39
CA LEU A 178 -20.67 -2.83 -8.35
C LEU A 178 -19.56 -1.92 -8.87
N THR A 179 -19.84 -0.63 -9.10
CA THR A 179 -18.81 0.35 -9.48
C THR A 179 -17.73 0.48 -8.39
N ILE A 180 -18.13 0.60 -7.12
CA ILE A 180 -17.19 0.64 -5.99
C ILE A 180 -16.44 -0.68 -5.87
N ALA A 181 -17.10 -1.81 -6.06
CA ALA A 181 -16.47 -3.13 -6.02
C ALA A 181 -15.39 -3.27 -7.10
N ARG A 182 -15.66 -2.88 -8.35
CA ARG A 182 -14.66 -2.87 -9.43
C ARG A 182 -13.47 -1.96 -9.10
N GLN A 183 -13.73 -0.76 -8.58
CA GLN A 183 -12.66 0.15 -8.16
C GLN A 183 -11.84 -0.45 -7.00
N THR A 184 -12.50 -1.12 -6.05
CA THR A 184 -11.85 -1.82 -4.94
C THR A 184 -10.93 -2.92 -5.44
N VAL A 185 -11.40 -3.75 -6.36
CA VAL A 185 -10.59 -4.81 -6.97
C VAL A 185 -9.43 -4.21 -7.77
N SER A 186 -9.66 -3.17 -8.57
CA SER A 186 -8.57 -2.50 -9.30
C SER A 186 -7.50 -1.94 -8.35
N SER A 187 -7.93 -1.31 -7.25
CA SER A 187 -7.01 -0.80 -6.22
C SER A 187 -6.28 -1.92 -5.49
N ILE A 188 -6.90 -3.09 -5.28
CA ILE A 188 -6.20 -4.28 -4.77
C ILE A 188 -5.11 -4.71 -5.76
N LEU A 189 -5.41 -4.78 -7.07
CA LEU A 189 -4.43 -5.15 -8.10
C LEU A 189 -3.24 -4.19 -8.13
N ASP A 190 -3.46 -2.89 -7.90
CA ASP A 190 -2.36 -1.90 -7.81
C ASP A 190 -1.38 -2.19 -6.66
N THR A 191 -1.85 -2.87 -5.60
CA THR A 191 -0.99 -3.27 -4.48
C THR A 191 -0.25 -4.59 -4.68
N LEU A 192 -0.51 -5.32 -5.76
CA LEU A 192 0.19 -6.56 -6.05
C LEU A 192 1.47 -6.28 -6.83
N GLY A 193 2.58 -6.79 -6.30
CA GLY A 193 3.90 -6.78 -6.94
C GLY A 193 4.05 -7.89 -7.96
N ASP A 194 5.11 -7.86 -8.75
CA ASP A 194 5.30 -8.83 -9.84
C ASP A 194 5.59 -10.25 -9.31
N ASP A 195 6.04 -10.42 -8.06
CA ASP A 195 6.22 -11.74 -7.41
C ASP A 195 4.93 -12.31 -6.80
N ASP A 196 3.82 -11.57 -6.86
CA ASP A 196 2.53 -12.01 -6.35
C ASP A 196 1.75 -12.78 -7.42
N PHE A 197 0.89 -13.70 -6.97
CA PHE A 197 -0.02 -14.45 -7.83
C PHE A 197 -1.45 -14.15 -7.45
N PHE A 198 -2.34 -14.04 -8.44
CA PHE A 198 -3.74 -13.78 -8.20
C PHE A 198 -4.69 -14.45 -9.18
N ASN A 199 -5.96 -14.54 -8.78
CA ASN A 199 -7.08 -14.72 -9.70
C ASN A 199 -8.33 -14.07 -9.11
N ILE A 200 -9.31 -13.76 -9.96
CA ILE A 200 -10.55 -13.10 -9.59
C ILE A 200 -11.72 -13.99 -9.96
N ILE A 201 -12.55 -14.28 -8.96
CA ILE A 201 -13.74 -15.12 -9.07
C ILE A 201 -14.96 -14.26 -8.74
N ALA A 202 -15.78 -14.01 -9.74
CA ALA A 202 -17.11 -13.42 -9.56
C ALA A 202 -18.10 -14.52 -9.16
N TYR A 203 -18.98 -14.24 -8.20
CA TYR A 203 -19.98 -15.21 -7.77
C TYR A 203 -21.38 -14.61 -7.67
N ASN A 204 -22.36 -15.41 -8.03
CA ASN A 204 -23.78 -15.23 -7.75
C ASN A 204 -24.37 -16.61 -7.41
N GLU A 205 -25.30 -17.13 -8.21
CA GLU A 205 -25.83 -18.49 -8.09
C GLU A 205 -24.80 -19.53 -8.57
N GLU A 206 -23.89 -19.09 -9.45
CA GLU A 206 -22.78 -19.88 -9.97
C GLU A 206 -21.45 -19.15 -9.73
N ILE A 207 -20.35 -19.89 -9.94
CA ILE A 207 -18.99 -19.38 -9.84
C ILE A 207 -18.50 -19.08 -11.25
N HIS A 208 -17.97 -17.87 -11.45
CA HIS A 208 -17.42 -17.43 -12.72
C HIS A 208 -16.04 -16.82 -12.50
N TYR A 209 -15.01 -17.44 -13.05
CA TYR A 209 -13.72 -16.78 -13.19
C TYR A 209 -13.85 -15.59 -14.12
N VAL A 210 -13.26 -14.45 -13.74
CA VAL A 210 -13.31 -13.22 -14.53
C VAL A 210 -12.61 -13.41 -15.89
N GLU A 211 -11.54 -14.21 -15.92
CA GLU A 211 -10.91 -14.68 -17.16
C GLU A 211 -11.15 -16.19 -17.32
N PRO A 212 -12.07 -16.61 -18.22
CA PRO A 212 -12.41 -18.02 -18.43
C PRO A 212 -11.25 -18.91 -18.88
N CYS A 213 -10.24 -18.35 -19.56
CA CYS A 213 -9.07 -19.11 -19.99
C CYS A 213 -8.14 -19.46 -18.82
N LEU A 214 -8.32 -18.80 -17.67
CA LEU A 214 -7.51 -18.97 -16.46
C LEU A 214 -8.30 -19.66 -15.33
N ASN A 215 -9.27 -20.51 -15.69
CA ASN A 215 -10.02 -21.32 -14.73
C ASN A 215 -9.10 -22.27 -13.97
N GLY A 216 -9.22 -22.28 -12.64
CA GLY A 216 -8.46 -23.20 -11.79
C GLY A 216 -6.96 -22.92 -11.72
N THR A 217 -6.49 -21.75 -12.16
CA THR A 217 -5.08 -21.34 -12.02
C THR A 217 -4.96 -19.99 -11.31
N LEU A 218 -3.81 -19.71 -10.69
CA LEU A 218 -3.39 -18.35 -10.37
C LEU A 218 -2.46 -17.85 -11.47
N VAL A 219 -2.44 -16.54 -11.70
CA VAL A 219 -1.50 -15.89 -12.63
C VAL A 219 -0.64 -14.88 -11.92
N GLN A 220 0.55 -14.65 -12.45
CA GLN A 220 1.46 -13.66 -11.93
C GLN A 220 0.86 -12.25 -12.07
N ALA A 221 1.03 -11.42 -11.04
CA ALA A 221 0.51 -10.06 -10.99
C ALA A 221 1.39 -9.05 -11.74
N ASP A 222 1.80 -9.40 -12.96
CA ASP A 222 2.49 -8.48 -13.86
C ASP A 222 1.54 -7.41 -14.42
N LYS A 223 2.10 -6.36 -15.03
CA LYS A 223 1.32 -5.25 -15.59
C LYS A 223 0.30 -5.72 -16.63
N THR A 224 0.69 -6.63 -17.51
CA THR A 224 -0.15 -7.10 -18.63
C THR A 224 -1.35 -7.90 -18.13
N ASN A 225 -1.16 -8.83 -17.20
CA ASN A 225 -2.23 -9.59 -16.59
C ASN A 225 -3.15 -8.68 -15.77
N LYS A 226 -2.60 -7.75 -14.98
CA LYS A 226 -3.41 -6.78 -14.22
C LYS A 226 -4.31 -5.95 -15.15
N ASP A 227 -3.76 -5.42 -16.23
CA ASP A 227 -4.51 -4.62 -17.21
C ASP A 227 -5.57 -5.47 -17.94
N HIS A 228 -5.25 -6.71 -18.31
CA HIS A 228 -6.19 -7.65 -18.91
C HIS A 228 -7.38 -7.97 -17.99
N PHE A 229 -7.13 -8.20 -16.70
CA PHE A 229 -8.21 -8.43 -15.73
C PHE A 229 -9.07 -7.17 -15.53
N ARG A 230 -8.50 -5.97 -15.57
CA ARG A 230 -9.27 -4.70 -15.47
C ARG A 230 -10.30 -4.58 -16.57
N GLU A 231 -9.93 -4.87 -17.82
CA GLU A 231 -10.88 -4.85 -18.95
C GLU A 231 -12.04 -5.83 -18.77
N HIS A 232 -11.81 -6.96 -18.10
CA HIS A 232 -12.85 -7.96 -17.84
C HIS A 232 -13.72 -7.60 -16.63
N LEU A 233 -13.17 -6.93 -15.62
CA LEU A 233 -13.94 -6.41 -14.49
C LEU A 233 -15.04 -5.44 -14.93
N ASP A 234 -14.77 -4.62 -15.95
CA ASP A 234 -15.76 -3.67 -16.50
C ASP A 234 -16.97 -4.34 -17.15
N LYS A 235 -16.81 -5.60 -17.59
CA LYS A 235 -17.85 -6.41 -18.22
C LYS A 235 -18.74 -7.15 -17.21
N LEU A 236 -18.38 -7.17 -15.93
CA LEU A 236 -19.18 -7.82 -14.89
C LEU A 236 -20.56 -7.17 -14.76
N TYR A 237 -21.61 -7.95 -14.54
CA TYR A 237 -22.94 -7.40 -14.32
C TYR A 237 -23.64 -8.11 -13.17
N ALA A 238 -24.37 -7.32 -12.37
CA ALA A 238 -25.05 -7.81 -11.18
C ALA A 238 -26.36 -8.54 -11.53
N LYS A 239 -26.49 -9.81 -11.15
CA LYS A 239 -27.69 -10.63 -11.34
C LYS A 239 -27.70 -11.83 -10.37
N GLY A 240 -28.90 -12.27 -9.98
CA GLY A 240 -29.10 -13.50 -9.21
C GLY A 240 -28.88 -13.31 -7.71
N MET A 241 -28.79 -14.42 -6.97
CA MET A 241 -28.52 -14.45 -5.53
C MET A 241 -27.06 -14.78 -5.25
N GLY A 242 -26.45 -14.21 -4.20
CA GLY A 242 -25.04 -14.46 -3.86
C GLY A 242 -24.85 -15.75 -3.05
N MET A 243 -24.21 -16.76 -3.62
CA MET A 243 -23.85 -18.02 -2.96
C MET A 243 -22.38 -18.03 -2.51
N LEU A 244 -22.08 -17.28 -1.44
CA LEU A 244 -20.71 -17.12 -0.92
C LEU A 244 -20.05 -18.46 -0.49
N GLY A 245 -20.82 -19.43 0.02
CA GLY A 245 -20.28 -20.72 0.47
C GLY A 245 -19.58 -21.51 -0.65
N ASN A 246 -20.13 -21.48 -1.87
CA ASN A 246 -19.53 -22.13 -3.03
C ASN A 246 -18.25 -21.41 -3.45
N ALA A 247 -18.29 -20.07 -3.51
CA ALA A 247 -17.13 -19.25 -3.87
C ALA A 247 -15.97 -19.41 -2.88
N LEU A 248 -16.24 -19.46 -1.56
CA LEU A 248 -15.22 -19.74 -0.55
C LEU A 248 -14.61 -21.13 -0.73
N THR A 249 -15.44 -22.15 -1.01
CA THR A 249 -14.98 -23.52 -1.23
C THR A 249 -14.03 -23.61 -2.43
N GLU A 250 -14.37 -22.93 -3.53
CA GLU A 250 -13.52 -22.86 -4.72
C GLU A 250 -12.20 -22.14 -4.45
N ALA A 251 -12.26 -20.98 -3.78
CA ALA A 251 -11.06 -20.22 -3.43
C ALA A 251 -10.08 -21.01 -2.56
N PHE A 252 -10.60 -21.74 -1.55
CA PHE A 252 -9.76 -22.60 -0.72
C PHE A 252 -9.16 -23.77 -1.49
N THR A 253 -9.93 -24.38 -2.40
CA THR A 253 -9.45 -25.48 -3.23
C THR A 253 -8.31 -25.01 -4.14
N LEU A 254 -8.52 -23.88 -4.83
CA LEU A 254 -7.51 -23.26 -5.69
C LEU A 254 -6.22 -22.93 -4.93
N LEU A 255 -6.32 -22.26 -3.78
CA LEU A 255 -5.14 -21.92 -2.97
C LEU A 255 -4.41 -23.16 -2.44
N ASN A 256 -5.14 -24.19 -2.02
CA ASN A 256 -4.55 -25.43 -1.55
C ASN A 256 -3.77 -26.15 -2.66
N ASP A 257 -4.31 -26.20 -3.88
CA ASP A 257 -3.65 -26.84 -5.01
C ASP A 257 -2.34 -26.14 -5.39
N PHE A 258 -2.31 -24.80 -5.34
CA PHE A 258 -1.10 -24.02 -5.60
C PHE A 258 -0.02 -24.19 -4.52
N ASN A 259 -0.44 -24.30 -3.26
CA ASN A 259 0.45 -24.58 -2.14
C ASN A 259 1.10 -25.98 -2.26
N GLN A 260 0.34 -26.99 -2.71
CA GLN A 260 0.85 -28.35 -2.87
C GLN A 260 1.74 -28.52 -4.10
N THR A 261 1.44 -27.82 -5.20
CA THR A 261 2.18 -27.96 -6.46
C THR A 261 3.44 -27.12 -6.55
N GLY A 262 3.65 -26.18 -5.63
CA GLY A 262 4.81 -25.29 -5.67
C GLY A 262 4.75 -24.21 -6.75
N ARG A 263 3.57 -24.01 -7.37
CA ARG A 263 3.38 -23.10 -8.51
C ARG A 263 3.06 -21.66 -8.12
N GLY A 264 2.69 -21.44 -6.86
CA GLY A 264 2.46 -20.10 -6.31
C GLY A 264 3.72 -19.47 -5.71
N SER A 265 3.52 -18.43 -4.92
CA SER A 265 4.57 -17.71 -4.17
C SER A 265 5.20 -18.53 -3.03
N MET A 266 4.57 -19.63 -2.61
CA MET A 266 5.01 -20.48 -1.47
C MET A 266 5.13 -19.76 -0.12
N CYS A 267 4.62 -18.53 -0.03
CA CYS A 267 4.70 -17.69 1.15
C CYS A 267 3.31 -17.51 1.79
N SER A 268 2.66 -16.36 1.53
CA SER A 268 1.38 -16.03 2.15
C SER A 268 0.22 -16.33 1.23
N GLN A 269 -0.91 -16.79 1.79
CA GLN A 269 -2.15 -17.00 1.04
C GLN A 269 -3.28 -16.17 1.63
N ALA A 270 -4.05 -15.51 0.78
CA ALA A 270 -5.15 -14.65 1.19
C ALA A 270 -6.38 -14.79 0.29
N ILE A 271 -7.55 -14.65 0.88
CA ILE A 271 -8.81 -14.47 0.16
C ILE A 271 -9.32 -13.06 0.47
N MET A 272 -9.53 -12.27 -0.56
CA MET A 272 -10.11 -10.93 -0.46
C MET A 272 -11.56 -10.99 -0.93
N LEU A 273 -12.50 -10.74 -0.02
CA LEU A 273 -13.94 -10.88 -0.28
C LEU A 273 -14.58 -9.50 -0.44
N VAL A 274 -15.05 -9.18 -1.64
CA VAL A 274 -15.73 -7.90 -1.95
C VAL A 274 -17.22 -8.17 -2.10
N THR A 275 -18.04 -7.71 -1.14
CA THR A 275 -19.49 -7.98 -1.08
C THR A 275 -20.22 -6.86 -0.34
N ASP A 276 -21.54 -6.75 -0.50
CA ASP A 276 -22.38 -5.86 0.30
C ASP A 276 -22.95 -6.51 1.57
N GLY A 277 -22.63 -7.79 1.82
CA GLY A 277 -23.00 -8.45 3.07
C GLY A 277 -22.85 -9.97 3.06
N ALA A 278 -22.96 -10.58 4.24
CA ALA A 278 -23.10 -12.02 4.37
C ALA A 278 -24.29 -12.38 5.26
N THR A 279 -25.10 -13.33 4.82
CA THR A 279 -26.28 -13.82 5.56
C THR A 279 -25.90 -14.82 6.66
N GLN A 280 -24.75 -15.49 6.53
CA GLN A 280 -24.24 -16.52 7.43
C GLN A 280 -22.76 -16.31 7.71
N MET A 281 -22.26 -16.99 8.75
CA MET A 281 -20.84 -16.96 9.13
C MET A 281 -19.97 -17.93 8.30
N TYR A 282 -20.56 -18.93 7.64
CA TYR A 282 -19.86 -19.97 6.86
C TYR A 282 -18.75 -20.68 7.65
N ASP A 283 -18.92 -20.81 8.97
CA ASP A 283 -18.02 -21.46 9.91
C ASP A 283 -17.67 -22.90 9.51
N SER A 284 -18.64 -23.64 8.95
CA SER A 284 -18.43 -25.00 8.44
C SER A 284 -17.39 -25.07 7.30
N VAL A 285 -17.33 -24.06 6.43
CA VAL A 285 -16.33 -23.98 5.34
C VAL A 285 -14.96 -23.70 5.94
N PHE A 286 -14.85 -22.73 6.85
CA PHE A 286 -13.57 -22.41 7.50
C PHE A 286 -13.05 -23.57 8.36
N ALA A 287 -13.94 -24.28 9.06
CA ALA A 287 -13.61 -25.46 9.84
C ALA A 287 -13.03 -26.59 8.97
N LYS A 288 -13.58 -26.77 7.76
CA LYS A 288 -13.13 -27.81 6.83
C LYS A 288 -11.81 -27.47 6.14
N TYR A 289 -11.64 -26.22 5.69
CA TYR A 289 -10.53 -25.86 4.79
C TYR A 289 -9.38 -25.10 5.43
N ASN A 290 -9.61 -24.37 6.53
CA ASN A 290 -8.60 -23.45 7.07
C ASN A 290 -8.22 -23.73 8.53
N TRP A 291 -9.09 -24.36 9.32
CA TRP A 291 -8.83 -24.63 10.74
C TRP A 291 -8.13 -25.99 10.96
N PRO A 292 -7.32 -26.14 12.03
CA PRO A 292 -7.09 -25.19 13.12
C PRO A 292 -5.98 -24.15 12.83
N HIS A 293 -5.16 -24.36 11.80
CA HIS A 293 -3.92 -23.59 11.60
C HIS A 293 -4.15 -22.15 11.10
N ARG A 294 -5.28 -21.90 10.41
CA ARG A 294 -5.64 -20.60 9.83
C ARG A 294 -4.52 -20.05 8.95
N LYS A 295 -4.10 -20.86 7.98
CA LYS A 295 -2.99 -20.54 7.06
C LYS A 295 -3.40 -19.45 6.06
N VAL A 296 -4.63 -19.53 5.56
CA VAL A 296 -5.19 -18.54 4.63
C VAL A 296 -5.83 -17.41 5.42
N ARG A 297 -5.48 -16.17 5.10
CA ARG A 297 -6.05 -14.97 5.73
C ARG A 297 -7.26 -14.47 4.94
N ILE A 298 -8.29 -14.01 5.63
CA ILE A 298 -9.55 -13.56 4.98
C ILE A 298 -9.75 -12.07 5.19
N PHE A 299 -9.86 -11.31 4.10
CA PHE A 299 -10.05 -9.85 4.12
C PHE A 299 -11.38 -9.47 3.48
N PRO A 300 -12.46 -9.34 4.28
CA PRO A 300 -13.74 -8.85 3.78
C PRO A 300 -13.77 -7.33 3.63
N TYR A 301 -14.18 -6.89 2.45
CA TYR A 301 -14.51 -5.52 2.07
C TYR A 301 -16.02 -5.40 1.92
N LEU A 302 -16.66 -4.78 2.92
CA LEU A 302 -18.08 -4.47 2.88
C LEU A 302 -18.33 -3.24 2.02
N ILE A 303 -19.07 -3.40 0.93
CA ILE A 303 -19.43 -2.31 0.02
C ILE A 303 -20.78 -1.71 0.42
N GLY A 304 -20.78 -0.40 0.66
CA GLY A 304 -21.96 0.39 0.99
C GLY A 304 -22.05 0.79 2.46
N ARG A 305 -23.09 1.55 2.76
CA ARG A 305 -23.29 2.19 4.08
C ARG A 305 -24.09 1.33 5.06
N GLU A 306 -24.75 0.28 4.57
CA GLU A 306 -25.62 -0.58 5.35
C GLU A 306 -24.79 -1.53 6.20
N SER A 307 -24.89 -1.42 7.52
CA SER A 307 -24.14 -2.23 8.48
C SER A 307 -24.85 -3.53 8.89
N ALA A 308 -26.09 -3.73 8.46
CA ALA A 308 -26.96 -4.83 8.92
C ALA A 308 -26.37 -6.23 8.67
N PHE A 309 -25.45 -6.37 7.71
CA PHE A 309 -24.79 -7.62 7.37
C PHE A 309 -23.27 -7.60 7.60
N ALA A 310 -22.79 -6.62 8.37
CA ALA A 310 -21.36 -6.43 8.65
C ALA A 310 -20.82 -7.43 9.68
N ASP A 311 -21.65 -7.87 10.64
CA ASP A 311 -21.17 -8.65 11.79
C ASP A 311 -20.66 -10.04 11.40
N ASN A 312 -21.32 -10.67 10.43
CA ASN A 312 -20.84 -11.94 9.87
C ASN A 312 -19.48 -11.77 9.18
N LEU A 313 -19.30 -10.69 8.39
CA LEU A 313 -18.03 -10.41 7.73
C LEU A 313 -16.91 -10.09 8.73
N LYS A 314 -17.20 -9.28 9.76
CA LYS A 314 -16.27 -9.02 10.87
C LYS A 314 -15.84 -10.32 11.55
N TRP A 315 -16.80 -11.20 11.83
CA TRP A 315 -16.51 -12.50 12.41
C TRP A 315 -15.60 -13.34 11.51
N MET A 316 -15.85 -13.41 10.20
CA MET A 316 -15.00 -14.15 9.25
C MET A 316 -13.56 -13.63 9.24
N ALA A 317 -13.39 -12.30 9.26
CA ALA A 317 -12.07 -11.67 9.30
C ALA A 317 -11.32 -12.04 10.60
N CYS A 318 -11.97 -11.86 11.76
CA CYS A 318 -11.40 -12.16 13.07
C CYS A 318 -11.05 -13.65 13.23
N ALA A 319 -11.94 -14.54 12.78
CA ALA A 319 -11.76 -15.98 12.90
C ALA A 319 -10.58 -16.51 12.06
N ASN A 320 -10.19 -15.79 11.00
CA ASN A 320 -9.16 -16.21 10.04
C ASN A 320 -7.96 -15.25 9.96
N LYS A 321 -7.62 -14.55 11.05
CA LYS A 321 -6.42 -13.68 11.16
C LYS A 321 -6.30 -12.61 10.06
N GLY A 322 -7.43 -12.14 9.53
CA GLY A 322 -7.46 -11.07 8.54
C GLY A 322 -7.97 -9.76 9.12
N TYR A 323 -8.63 -8.96 8.30
CA TYR A 323 -9.12 -7.63 8.68
C TYR A 323 -10.39 -7.27 7.91
N PHE A 324 -11.28 -6.56 8.59
CA PHE A 324 -12.54 -6.09 8.03
C PHE A 324 -12.43 -4.62 7.66
N SER A 325 -12.77 -4.29 6.41
CA SER A 325 -12.84 -2.92 5.91
C SER A 325 -14.23 -2.63 5.37
N GLN A 326 -14.72 -1.41 5.58
CA GLN A 326 -15.99 -0.95 5.01
C GLN A 326 -15.72 0.21 4.06
N ILE A 327 -16.21 0.09 2.82
CA ILE A 327 -16.01 1.05 1.75
C ILE A 327 -17.38 1.63 1.39
N SER A 328 -17.61 2.88 1.78
CA SER A 328 -18.88 3.56 1.55
C SER A 328 -18.90 4.37 0.26
N THR A 329 -17.74 4.87 -0.16
CA THR A 329 -17.58 5.73 -1.34
C THR A 329 -16.33 5.36 -2.15
N LEU A 330 -16.24 5.87 -3.38
CA LEU A 330 -15.05 5.67 -4.23
C LEU A 330 -13.79 6.29 -3.63
N ALA A 331 -13.92 7.39 -2.88
CA ALA A 331 -12.79 8.06 -2.23
C ALA A 331 -12.19 7.23 -1.09
N ASP A 332 -13.01 6.40 -0.42
CA ASP A 332 -12.57 5.58 0.70
C ASP A 332 -11.78 4.33 0.26
N VAL A 333 -11.85 3.97 -1.03
CA VAL A 333 -11.33 2.69 -1.55
C VAL A 333 -9.85 2.55 -1.22
N GLN A 334 -9.05 3.54 -1.60
CA GLN A 334 -7.59 3.47 -1.55
C GLN A 334 -7.09 3.28 -0.12
N GLU A 335 -7.57 4.10 0.82
CA GLU A 335 -7.17 3.99 2.23
C GLU A 335 -7.58 2.65 2.84
N ASN A 336 -8.79 2.15 2.53
CA ASN A 336 -9.30 0.92 3.11
C ASN A 336 -8.64 -0.34 2.54
N VAL A 337 -8.25 -0.32 1.26
CA VAL A 337 -7.48 -1.40 0.64
C VAL A 337 -6.11 -1.48 1.31
N MET A 338 -5.40 -0.37 1.45
CA MET A 338 -4.03 -0.37 2.01
C MET A 338 -3.89 -0.96 3.42
N ARG A 339 -4.99 -0.99 4.21
CA ARG A 339 -4.97 -1.55 5.58
C ARG A 339 -4.59 -3.03 5.67
N TYR A 340 -4.82 -3.83 4.62
CA TYR A 340 -4.46 -5.25 4.67
C TYR A 340 -2.93 -5.45 4.73
N LEU A 341 -2.15 -4.53 4.17
CA LEU A 341 -0.68 -4.60 4.18
C LEU A 341 -0.13 -4.56 5.60
N HIS A 342 -0.70 -3.73 6.49
CA HIS A 342 -0.31 -3.69 7.91
C HIS A 342 -0.56 -5.01 8.65
N VAL A 343 -1.47 -5.84 8.16
CA VAL A 343 -1.75 -7.15 8.76
C VAL A 343 -0.75 -8.16 8.23
N LEU A 344 -0.47 -8.12 6.93
CA LEU A 344 0.51 -8.99 6.27
C LEU A 344 1.95 -8.72 6.72
N SER A 345 2.29 -7.49 7.11
CA SER A 345 3.64 -7.15 7.57
C SER A 345 3.99 -7.70 8.95
N ARG A 346 3.00 -8.00 9.80
CA ARG A 346 3.22 -8.40 11.22
C ARG A 346 4.20 -9.55 11.43
N PRO A 347 4.15 -10.67 10.68
CA PRO A 347 5.11 -11.77 10.86
C PRO A 347 6.56 -11.33 10.59
N LYS A 348 6.80 -10.54 9.53
CA LYS A 348 8.16 -10.04 9.20
C LYS A 348 8.74 -9.23 10.35
N VAL A 349 7.92 -8.41 11.00
CA VAL A 349 8.33 -7.61 12.17
C VAL A 349 8.66 -8.51 13.37
N ILE A 350 7.89 -9.57 13.61
CA ILE A 350 8.13 -10.51 14.71
C ILE A 350 9.42 -11.32 14.49
N ASP A 351 9.70 -11.69 13.24
CA ASP A 351 10.88 -12.45 12.86
C ASP A 351 12.16 -11.58 12.79
N HIS A 352 12.05 -10.26 13.03
CA HIS A 352 13.15 -9.28 12.97
C HIS A 352 13.93 -9.38 11.65
N GLU A 353 13.20 -9.58 10.55
CA GLU A 353 13.79 -9.75 9.22
C GLU A 353 14.04 -8.37 8.58
N HIS A 354 15.32 -8.02 8.39
CA HIS A 354 15.78 -6.77 7.77
C HIS A 354 16.36 -7.00 6.36
N ASP A 355 15.71 -7.87 5.59
CA ASP A 355 16.18 -8.20 4.25
C ASP A 355 16.06 -7.02 3.28
N THR A 356 17.15 -6.75 2.56
CA THR A 356 17.17 -5.73 1.52
C THR A 356 16.61 -6.31 0.23
N ILE A 357 15.57 -5.67 -0.28
CA ILE A 357 14.96 -6.01 -1.57
C ILE A 357 15.26 -4.93 -2.61
N TRP A 358 15.26 -5.32 -3.88
CA TRP A 358 15.43 -4.43 -5.02
C TRP A 358 14.17 -4.48 -5.86
N THR A 359 13.56 -3.32 -6.10
CA THR A 359 12.40 -3.23 -6.98
C THR A 359 12.82 -3.40 -8.44
N GLU A 360 11.85 -3.75 -9.28
CA GLU A 360 11.97 -3.60 -10.72
C GLU A 360 12.24 -2.13 -11.13
N ALA A 361 12.69 -1.94 -12.36
CA ALA A 361 12.90 -0.60 -12.90
C ALA A 361 11.55 0.13 -13.09
N TYR A 362 11.42 1.32 -12.53
CA TYR A 362 10.26 2.21 -12.70
C TYR A 362 10.72 3.66 -12.91
N MET A 363 9.82 4.51 -13.42
CA MET A 363 10.11 5.93 -13.58
C MET A 363 10.05 6.65 -12.24
N ASP A 364 11.06 7.46 -11.95
CA ASP A 364 11.13 8.21 -10.70
C ASP A 364 10.13 9.38 -10.71
N ASP A 365 9.11 9.29 -9.84
CA ASP A 365 8.04 10.28 -9.72
C ASP A 365 8.48 11.57 -9.00
N THR A 366 9.66 11.59 -8.37
CA THR A 366 10.17 12.77 -7.65
C THR A 366 10.65 13.88 -8.58
N VAL A 367 10.74 13.59 -9.88
CA VAL A 367 11.28 14.48 -10.92
C VAL A 367 10.25 14.77 -12.01
N SER A 368 8.95 14.77 -11.70
CA SER A 368 7.95 15.26 -12.65
C SER A 368 8.22 16.75 -12.91
N LYS A 369 8.94 17.02 -14.00
CA LYS A 369 9.10 18.37 -14.53
C LYS A 369 7.71 18.88 -14.93
N PRO A 370 7.44 20.19 -14.71
CA PRO A 370 6.20 20.81 -15.16
C PRO A 370 5.98 20.65 -16.67
#